data_AF-A0A0M7HK57-F1
#
_entry.id   AF-A0A0M7HK57-F1
#
_cell.length_a   1.000
_cell.length_b   1.000
_cell.length_c   1.000
_cell.angle_alpha   90.00
_cell.angle_beta   90.00
_cell.angle_gamma   90.00
#
_symmetry.space_group_name_H-M   'P 1'
#
loop_
_entity.id
_entity.type
_entity.pdbx_description
1 polymer ?
#
loop_
_entity_poly.entity_id
_entity_poly.type
_entity_poly.pdbx_seq_one_letter_code
_entity_poly.pdbx_strand_id
1 'polypeptide(L)' 'MQRFFTDLNLAVHGAAARYFPSLAQSLAAIAARARPAPLAETGRWLTRQRALAGHPLNAKLFAHAALQRVVLSCQG' A
#
# COMPACT_ATOMS: atom_id res chain seq x y z
N MET A 1 -3.38 2.88 -5.54
CA MET A 1 -2.45 2.15 -4.65
C MET A 1 -1.71 3.04 -3.66
N GLN A 2 -0.99 4.09 -4.06
CA GLN A 2 -0.21 4.94 -3.12
C GLN A 2 -1.05 5.52 -1.98
N ARG A 3 -2.17 6.20 -2.31
CA ARG A 3 -3.09 6.78 -1.31
C ARG A 3 -3.67 5.74 -0.34
N PHE A 4 -3.90 4.51 -0.82
CA PHE A 4 -4.38 3.41 0.02
C PHE A 4 -3.30 2.99 1.03
N PHE A 5 -2.04 2.87 0.62
CA PHE A 5 -0.93 2.60 1.54
C PHE A 5 -0.69 3.73 2.54
N THR A 6 -0.97 4.99 2.17
CA THR A 6 -0.93 6.09 3.12
C THR A 6 -1.98 5.90 4.21
N ASP A 7 -3.23 5.62 3.86
CA ASP A 7 -4.29 5.38 4.85
C ASP A 7 -4.04 4.12 5.68
N LEU A 8 -3.41 3.11 5.11
CA LEU A 8 -3.04 1.88 5.83
C LEU A 8 -1.91 2.12 6.85
N ASN A 9 -0.92 2.96 6.51
CA ASN A 9 0.10 3.39 7.46
C ASN A 9 -0.51 4.25 8.59
N LEU A 10 -1.47 5.13 8.27
CA LEU A 10 -2.21 5.88 9.28
C LEU A 10 -2.95 4.94 10.23
N ALA A 11 -3.68 3.97 9.69
CA ALA A 11 -4.46 3.00 10.46
C ALA A 11 -3.58 2.14 11.40
N VAL A 12 -2.39 1.69 10.95
CA VAL A 12 -1.45 0.93 11.79
C VAL A 12 -0.95 1.76 12.99
N HIS A 13 -0.90 3.08 12.86
CA HIS A 13 -0.53 3.99 13.94
C HIS A 13 -1.75 4.58 14.68
N GLY A 14 -2.94 4.00 14.50
CA GLY A 14 -4.17 4.43 15.18
C GLY A 14 -4.75 5.75 14.69
N ALA A 15 -4.26 6.29 13.57
CA ALA A 15 -4.76 7.51 12.96
C ALA A 15 -5.90 7.23 11.97
N ALA A 16 -6.77 8.22 11.78
CA ALA A 16 -7.89 8.12 10.85
C ALA A 16 -7.43 8.09 9.39
N ALA A 17 -8.17 7.36 8.54
CA ALA A 17 -7.95 7.35 7.10
C ALA A 17 -8.22 8.74 6.50
N ARG A 18 -7.33 9.21 5.62
CA ARG A 18 -7.40 10.54 5.00
C ARG A 18 -8.03 10.51 3.63
N TYR A 19 -7.74 9.51 2.81
CA TYR A 19 -8.17 9.47 1.40
C TYR A 19 -9.41 8.62 1.16
N PHE A 20 -9.59 7.54 1.93
CA PHE A 20 -10.69 6.59 1.81
C PHE A 20 -11.39 6.38 3.16
N PRO A 21 -12.06 7.42 3.70
CA PRO A 21 -12.75 7.32 4.99
C PRO A 21 -13.86 6.26 4.97
N SER A 22 -14.51 6.03 3.83
CA SER A 22 -15.50 4.96 3.66
C SER A 22 -14.93 3.54 3.84
N LEU A 23 -13.61 3.38 3.74
CA LEU A 23 -12.90 2.11 3.93
C LEU A 23 -12.27 1.98 5.32
N ALA A 24 -12.51 2.92 6.24
CA ALA A 24 -11.82 2.99 7.54
C ALA A 24 -11.89 1.67 8.34
N GLN A 25 -13.06 1.01 8.36
CA GLN A 25 -13.23 -0.26 9.05
C GLN A 25 -12.39 -1.38 8.41
N SER A 26 -12.40 -1.47 7.08
CA SER A 26 -11.58 -2.45 6.35
C SER A 26 -10.09 -2.18 6.51
N LEU A 27 -9.69 -0.90 6.50
CA LEU A 27 -8.31 -0.48 6.74
C LEU A 27 -7.84 -0.88 8.16
N ALA A 28 -8.67 -0.67 9.18
CA ALA A 28 -8.37 -1.10 10.54
C ALA A 28 -8.21 -2.63 10.66
N ALA A 29 -9.07 -3.41 10.00
CA ALA A 29 -8.99 -4.87 10.00
C ALA A 29 -7.73 -5.43 9.31
N ILE A 30 -7.23 -4.71 8.29
CA ILE A 30 -5.95 -5.05 7.63
C ILE A 30 -4.77 -4.56 8.49
N ALA A 31 -4.86 -3.36 9.05
CA ALA A 31 -3.82 -2.80 9.91
C ALA A 31 -3.54 -3.67 11.15
N ALA A 32 -4.59 -4.25 11.75
CA ALA A 32 -4.48 -5.13 12.92
C ALA A 32 -3.62 -6.38 12.70
N ARG A 33 -3.45 -6.82 11.44
CA ARG A 33 -2.65 -8.00 11.06
C ARG A 33 -1.40 -7.66 10.25
N ALA A 34 -1.14 -6.37 10.04
CA ALA A 34 -0.05 -5.97 9.16
C ALA A 34 1.17 -5.51 9.94
N ARG A 35 2.36 -5.78 9.40
CA ARG A 35 3.62 -5.34 10.02
C ARG A 35 3.97 -3.92 9.53
N PRO A 36 4.22 -2.95 10.43
CA PRO A 36 4.45 -1.55 10.04
C PRO A 36 5.63 -1.36 9.07
N ALA A 37 6.76 -2.05 9.30
CA ALA A 37 7.96 -1.88 8.48
C ALA A 37 7.78 -2.34 7.01
N PRO A 38 7.28 -3.56 6.72
CA PRO A 38 6.96 -4.00 5.36
C PRO A 38 5.95 -3.12 4.61
N LEU A 39 4.97 -2.56 5.33
CA LEU A 39 3.98 -1.64 4.78
C LEU A 39 4.61 -0.32 4.33
N ALA A 40 5.40 0.30 5.21
CA ALA A 40 6.09 1.55 4.91
C ALA A 40 7.06 1.38 3.73
N GLU A 41 7.78 0.25 3.67
CA GLU A 41 8.68 -0.06 2.56
C GLU A 41 7.94 -0.23 1.23
N THR A 42 6.80 -0.94 1.25
CA THR A 42 5.97 -1.14 0.04
C THR A 42 5.36 0.17 -0.44
N GLY A 43 4.90 1.04 0.45
CA GLY A 43 4.44 2.39 0.10
C GLY A 43 5.53 3.23 -0.58
N ARG A 44 6.77 3.19 -0.05
CA ARG A 44 7.92 3.86 -0.68
C ARG A 44 8.26 3.27 -2.05
N TRP A 45 8.24 1.94 -2.18
CA TRP A 45 8.48 1.26 -3.45
C TRP A 45 7.44 1.65 -4.51
N LEU A 46 6.14 1.63 -4.17
CA LEU A 46 5.06 2.06 -5.06
C LEU A 46 5.19 3.51 -5.52
N THR A 47 5.75 4.38 -4.68
CA THR A 47 6.01 5.79 -5.02
C THR A 47 7.16 5.90 -6.03
N ARG A 48 8.27 5.18 -5.81
CA ARG A 48 9.41 5.14 -6.73
C ARG A 48 9.04 4.54 -8.09
N GLN A 49 8.22 3.50 -8.12
CA GLN A 49 7.81 2.89 -9.38
C GLN A 49 6.95 3.81 -10.25
N ARG A 50 6.16 4.71 -9.65
CA ARG A 50 5.41 5.72 -10.43
C ARG A 50 6.33 6.73 -11.13
N ALA A 51 7.48 7.04 -10.56
CA ALA A 51 8.48 7.87 -11.24
C ALA A 51 9.08 7.16 -12.46
N LEU A 52 9.09 5.82 -12.45
CA LEU A 52 9.58 4.99 -13.56
C LEU A 52 8.49 4.67 -14.61
N ALA A 53 7.22 4.91 -14.29
CA ALA A 53 6.09 4.66 -15.19
C ALA A 53 6.06 5.57 -16.45
N GLY A 54 6.92 6.59 -16.52
CA GLY A 54 7.16 7.36 -17.74
C GLY A 54 7.94 6.59 -18.81
N HIS A 55 8.64 5.51 -18.43
CA HIS A 55 9.29 4.59 -19.36
C HIS A 55 8.38 3.36 -19.54
N PRO A 56 8.17 2.83 -20.76
CA PRO A 56 7.26 1.72 -21.02
C PRO A 56 7.83 0.40 -20.51
N LEU A 57 7.89 0.23 -19.19
CA LEU A 57 7.96 -1.08 -18.57
C LEU A 57 6.55 -1.69 -18.65
N ASN A 58 6.43 -2.88 -19.24
CA ASN A 58 5.16 -3.56 -19.50
C ASN A 58 4.18 -3.40 -18.32
N ALA A 59 3.14 -2.58 -18.51
CA ALA A 59 2.21 -2.18 -17.45
C ALA A 59 1.60 -3.39 -16.72
N LYS A 60 1.50 -4.54 -17.40
CA LYS A 60 1.05 -5.82 -16.83
C LYS A 60 2.06 -6.40 -15.84
N LEU A 61 3.36 -6.40 -16.17
CA LEU A 61 4.42 -6.84 -15.25
C LEU A 61 4.48 -5.94 -14.02
N PHE A 62 4.33 -4.63 -14.22
CA PHE A 62 4.27 -3.68 -13.10
C PHE A 62 3.06 -3.97 -12.19
N ALA A 63 1.87 -4.14 -12.76
CA ALA A 63 0.68 -4.48 -12.00
C ALA A 63 0.84 -5.79 -11.22
N HIS A 64 1.43 -6.82 -11.85
CA HIS A 64 1.68 -8.10 -11.21
C HIS A 64 2.64 -7.99 -10.03
N ALA A 65 3.81 -7.35 -10.22
CA ALA A 65 4.79 -7.15 -9.17
C ALA A 65 4.24 -6.30 -8.01
N ALA A 66 3.44 -5.26 -8.32
CA ALA A 66 2.79 -4.44 -7.31
C ALA A 66 1.78 -5.24 -6.49
N LEU A 67 0.94 -6.05 -7.12
CA LEU A 67 -0.06 -6.88 -6.43
C LEU A 67 0.61 -7.93 -5.54
N GLN A 68 1.63 -8.63 -6.02
CA GLN A 68 2.38 -9.60 -5.21
C GLN A 68 2.96 -8.95 -3.96
N ARG A 69 3.61 -7.79 -4.11
CA ARG A 69 4.23 -7.10 -2.97
C ARG A 69 3.20 -6.58 -1.96
N VAL A 70 2.05 -6.11 -2.43
CA VAL A 70 0.94 -5.67 -1.57
C VAL A 70 0.44 -6.82 -0.70
N VAL A 71 0.16 -7.97 -1.31
CA VAL A 71 -0.33 -9.17 -0.57
C VAL A 71 0.67 -9.57 0.51
N LEU A 72 1.96 -9.69 0.16
CA LEU A 72 3.01 -10.07 1.10
C LEU A 72 3.17 -9.06 2.25
N SER A 73 2.92 -7.78 2.01
CA SER A 73 3.00 -6.75 3.07
C SER A 73 1.82 -6.78 4.05
N CYS A 74 0.70 -7.40 3.68
CA CYS A 74 -0.53 -7.44 4.45
C CYS A 74 -0.81 -8.79 5.14
N GLN A 75 -0.04 -9.85 4.84
CA GLN A 75 -0.23 -11.21 5.40
C GLN A 75 0.72 -11.52 6.57
N GLY A 76 0.80 -10.61 7.56
CA GLY A 76 1.73 -10.72 8.70
C GLY A 76 1.20 -11.40 9.94
#